data_AF-A0A382VAF5-F1
#
_entry.id   AF-A0A382VAF5-F1
#
_cell.length_a   1.000
_cell.length_b   1.000
_cell.length_c   1.000
_cell.angle_alpha   90.00
_cell.angle_beta   90.00
_cell.angle_gamma   90.00
#
_symmetry.space_group_name_H-M   'P 1'
#
loop_
_entity.id
_entity.type
_entity.pdbx_description
1 polymer ?
#
loop_
_entity_poly.entity_id
_entity_poly.type
_entity_poly.pdbx_seq_one_letter_code
_entity_poly.pdbx_strand_id
1 'polypeptide(L)' 'MFSEQWTPKVVAEMNDYQFKLVRIQGDFVWHEHKDTDEGFIVIEGSMGIEFKDRSV' A
#
# COMPACT_ATOMS: atom_id res chain seq x y z
N MET A 1 2.13 17.53 -6.23
CA MET A 1 2.18 17.13 -4.81
C MET A 1 2.32 15.61 -4.59
N PHE A 2 2.00 14.74 -5.57
CA PHE A 2 2.09 13.28 -5.44
C PHE A 2 3.01 12.61 -6.49
N SER A 3 4.14 13.24 -6.84
CA SER A 3 5.06 12.68 -7.84
C SER A 3 6.09 11.72 -7.25
N GLU A 4 6.33 11.80 -5.94
CA GLU A 4 7.33 11.02 -5.21
C GLU A 4 6.96 9.54 -5.16
N GLN A 5 7.96 8.68 -5.31
CA GLN A 5 7.80 7.24 -5.15
C GLN A 5 7.94 6.86 -3.69
N TRP A 6 7.26 5.78 -3.29
CA TRP A 6 7.36 5.16 -1.97
C TRP A 6 7.15 6.12 -0.79
N THR A 7 6.41 7.20 -1.03
CA THR A 7 6.08 8.22 -0.03
C THR A 7 4.56 8.21 0.19
N PRO A 8 4.05 7.38 1.13
CA PRO A 8 2.63 7.36 1.45
C PRO A 8 2.19 8.71 2.00
N LYS A 9 1.10 9.24 1.47
CA LYS A 9 0.48 10.48 1.96
C LYS A 9 -0.91 10.18 2.46
N VAL A 10 -1.17 10.48 3.73
CA VAL A 10 -2.52 10.35 4.32
C VAL A 10 -3.41 11.41 3.67
N VAL A 11 -4.49 10.97 3.03
CA VAL A 11 -5.45 11.83 2.33
C VAL A 11 -6.79 11.93 3.05
N ALA A 12 -7.10 10.97 3.93
CA ALA A 12 -8.26 11.00 4.82
C ALA A 12 -8.03 10.07 6.03
N GLU A 13 -8.83 10.27 7.07
CA GLU A 13 -8.89 9.42 8.26
C GLU A 13 -10.35 9.18 8.63
N MET A 14 -10.68 7.95 9.02
CA MET A 14 -12.01 7.57 9.51
C MET A 14 -11.86 6.58 10.66
N ASN A 15 -12.31 6.97 11.85
CA ASN A 15 -12.01 6.25 13.09
C ASN A 15 -10.48 6.07 13.19
N ASP A 16 -10.01 4.85 13.43
CA ASP A 16 -8.58 4.52 13.57
C ASP A 16 -7.93 4.09 12.23
N TYR A 17 -8.59 4.33 11.08
CA TYR A 17 -8.08 3.95 9.76
C TYR A 17 -7.66 5.16 8.93
N GLN A 18 -6.51 5.03 8.27
CA GLN A 18 -5.98 6.05 7.36
C GLN A 18 -6.06 5.61 5.91
N PHE A 19 -6.57 6.49 5.06
CA PHE A 19 -6.53 6.33 3.61
C PHE A 19 -5.26 7.00 3.09
N LYS A 20 -4.40 6.23 2.43
CA LYS A 20 -3.09 6.67 1.95
C LYS A 20 -3.03 6.62 0.42
N LEU A 21 -2.39 7.61 -0.19
CA LEU A 21 -2.01 7.56 -1.60
C LEU A 21 -0.49 7.38 -1.71
N VAL A 22 -0.06 6.43 -2.54
CA VAL A 22 1.35 6.13 -2.77
C VAL A 22 1.58 5.76 -4.24
N ARG A 23 2.74 6.16 -4.78
CA ARG A 23 3.24 5.66 -6.07
C ARG A 23 4.32 4.63 -5.80
N ILE A 24 4.16 3.43 -6.32
CA ILE A 24 5.08 2.32 -6.12
C ILE A 24 5.81 2.01 -7.43
N GLN A 25 7.05 1.53 -7.35
CA GLN A 25 7.81 1.05 -8.50
C GLN A 25 8.85 0.01 -8.06
N GLY A 26 8.74 -1.20 -8.62
CA GLY A 26 9.56 -2.34 -8.21
C GLY A 26 9.07 -2.96 -6.91
N ASP A 27 9.97 -3.64 -6.22
CA ASP A 27 9.63 -4.45 -5.06
C ASP A 27 9.66 -3.64 -3.76
N PHE A 28 8.77 -3.98 -2.84
CA PHE A 28 8.79 -3.47 -1.47
C PHE A 28 9.40 -4.50 -0.52
N VAL A 29 9.88 -4.04 0.65
CA VAL A 29 10.43 -4.93 1.67
C VAL A 29 9.31 -5.77 2.30
N TRP A 30 9.62 -7.03 2.59
CA TRP A 30 8.74 -7.90 3.37
C TRP A 30 8.46 -7.28 4.74
N HIS A 31 7.18 -7.19 5.10
CA HIS A 31 6.73 -6.70 6.39
C HIS A 31 5.43 -7.40 6.79
N GLU A 32 5.05 -7.26 8.06
CA GLU A 32 3.81 -7.82 8.61
C GLU A 32 3.11 -6.80 9.51
N HIS A 33 1.79 -6.90 9.59
CA HIS A 33 0.96 -6.17 10.54
C HIS A 33 0.31 -7.19 11.48
N LYS A 34 0.50 -7.03 12.79
CA LYS A 34 -0.02 -7.99 13.78
C LYS A 34 -1.49 -7.77 14.13
N ASP A 35 -1.93 -6.52 14.02
CA ASP A 35 -3.17 -6.05 14.64
C ASP A 35 -4.18 -5.50 13.64
N THR A 36 -3.83 -5.39 12.36
CA THR A 36 -4.71 -4.87 11.31
C THR A 36 -4.38 -5.47 9.95
N ASP A 37 -5.41 -5.54 9.11
CA ASP A 37 -5.25 -5.73 7.67
C ASP A 37 -5.05 -4.37 6.97
N GLU A 38 -4.42 -4.38 5.81
CA GLU A 38 -4.35 -3.25 4.88
C GLU A 38 -5.06 -3.59 3.57
N GLY A 39 -5.91 -2.67 3.10
CA GLY A 39 -6.61 -2.79 1.82
C GLY A 39 -5.93 -1.96 0.73
N PHE A 40 -5.82 -2.51 -0.48
CA PHE A 40 -5.20 -1.86 -1.61
C PHE A 40 -6.18 -1.72 -2.78
N ILE A 41 -6.16 -0.55 -3.42
CA ILE A 41 -6.92 -0.27 -4.64
C ILE A 41 -5.96 0.30 -5.67
N VAL A 42 -5.81 -0.38 -6.82
CA VAL A 42 -4.97 0.09 -7.91
C VAL A 42 -5.76 1.11 -8.73
N ILE A 43 -5.34 2.37 -8.67
CA ILE A 43 -5.95 3.46 -9.46
C ILE A 43 -5.39 3.46 -10.89
N GLU A 44 -4.08 3.19 -11.05
CA GLU A 44 -3.39 3.17 -12.34
C GLU A 44 -2.25 2.13 -12.31
N GLY A 45 -2.06 1.40 -13.41
CA GLY A 45 -1.02 0.38 -13.55
C GLY A 45 -1.44 -0.99 -13.02
N SER A 46 -0.48 -1.73 -12.48
CA SER A 46 -0.67 -3.06 -11.89
C SER A 46 0.20 -3.21 -10.66
N MET A 47 -0.31 -3.94 -9.67
CA MET A 47 0.39 -4.30 -8.44
C MET A 47 0.18 -5.78 -8.18
N GLY A 48 1.25 -6.47 -7.75
CA GLY A 48 1.17 -7.82 -7.19
C GLY A 48 1.44 -7.78 -5.69
N ILE A 49 0.85 -8.71 -4.95
CA ILE A 49 1.09 -8.92 -3.53
C ILE A 49 1.70 -10.31 -3.36
N GLU A 50 2.94 -10.35 -2.88
CA GLU A 50 3.64 -11.59 -2.58
C GLU A 50 3.35 -12.04 -1.14
N PHE A 51 2.92 -13.29 -1.00
CA PHE A 51 2.86 -14.03 0.26
C PHE A 51 3.94 -15.12 0.22
N LYS A 52 4.27 -15.71 1.38
CA LYS A 52 5.32 -16.76 1.44
C LYS A 52 5.03 -17.97 0.55
N ASP A 53 3.77 -18.23 0.24
CA ASP A 53 3.28 -19.41 -0.46
C ASP A 53 2.56 -19.12 -1.79
N ARG A 54 2.25 -17.85 -2.10
CA ARG A 54 1.50 -17.46 -3.30
C ARG A 54 1.67 -15.98 -3.65
N SER A 55 1.30 -15.62 -4.88
CA SER A 55 1.23 -14.24 -5.35
C SER A 55 -0.22 -13.91 -5.76
N VAL A 56 -0.66 -12.68 -5.53
CA VAL A 56 -2.00 -12.15 -5.87
C VAL A 56 -1.87 -10.94 -6.77
#